data_AF-A0A3M0CZQ9-F1
#
_entry.id   AF-A0A3M0CZQ9-F1
#
_cell.length_a   1.000
_cell.length_b   1.000
_cell.length_c   1.000
_cell.angle_alpha   90.00
_cell.angle_beta   90.00
_cell.angle_gamma   90.00
#
_symmetry.space_group_name_H-M   'P 1'
#
loop_
_entity.id
_entity.type
_entity.pdbx_description
1 polymer ?
#
loop_
_entity_poly.entity_id
_entity_poly.type
_entity_poly.pdbx_seq_one_letter_code
_entity_poly.pdbx_strand_id
1 'polypeptide(L)'
;MSDDVAAELREQFRTAFEGADFPVTDQMDLVPALPNGPGTRFEAGDVSFSAMELAATLDGHQEFPYESVDELVDDVMVALEAEGLI
;
A
#
# COMPACT_ATOMS: atom_id res chain seq x y z
N MET A 1 -12.36 13.39 9.47
CA MET A 1 -12.45 13.32 8.01
C MET A 1 -11.24 12.55 7.50
N SER A 2 -9.99 13.00 7.74
CA SER A 2 -8.77 12.27 7.35
C SER A 2 -8.58 10.89 8.02
N ASP A 3 -8.96 10.74 9.29
CA ASP A 3 -8.78 9.48 10.03
C ASP A 3 -9.59 8.30 9.45
N ASP A 4 -10.78 8.59 8.90
CA ASP A 4 -11.66 7.60 8.27
C ASP A 4 -11.05 7.10 6.95
N VAL A 5 -10.52 8.04 6.15
CA VAL A 5 -9.80 7.75 4.89
C VAL A 5 -8.58 6.88 5.16
N ALA A 6 -7.79 7.21 6.19
CA ALA A 6 -6.62 6.44 6.55
C ALA A 6 -6.99 5.00 6.97
N ALA A 7 -8.05 4.84 7.77
CA ALA A 7 -8.52 3.52 8.19
C ALA A 7 -9.03 2.67 7.01
N GLU A 8 -9.81 3.28 6.10
CA GLU A 8 -10.31 2.60 4.88
C GLU A 8 -9.17 2.14 3.96
N LEU A 9 -8.18 3.01 3.70
CA LEU A 9 -7.02 2.64 2.88
C LEU A 9 -6.19 1.55 3.53
N ARG A 10 -5.97 1.64 4.85
CA ARG A 10 -5.23 0.63 5.61
C ARG A 10 -5.86 -0.75 5.45
N GLU A 11 -7.20 -0.85 5.56
CA GLU A 11 -7.93 -2.10 5.39
C GLU A 11 -7.83 -2.63 3.95
N GLN A 12 -7.95 -1.74 2.95
CA GLN A 12 -7.79 -2.10 1.55
C GLN A 12 -6.38 -2.60 1.22
N PHE A 13 -5.33 -1.90 1.67
CA PHE A 13 -3.94 -2.32 1.48
C PHE A 13 -3.68 -3.66 2.13
N ARG A 14 -4.14 -3.85 3.37
CA ARG A 14 -4.02 -5.12 4.08
C ARG A 14 -4.66 -6.25 3.29
N THR A 15 -5.87 -6.05 2.80
CA THR A 15 -6.60 -7.05 1.99
C THR A 15 -5.94 -7.29 0.63
N ALA A 16 -5.32 -6.27 0.04
CA ALA A 16 -4.65 -6.39 -1.25
C ALA A 16 -3.27 -7.05 -1.14
N PHE A 17 -2.58 -6.86 -0.02
CA PHE A 17 -1.23 -7.36 0.22
C PHE A 17 -1.19 -8.63 1.09
N GLU A 18 -2.27 -9.02 1.78
CA GLU A 18 -2.30 -10.26 2.59
C GLU A 18 -2.06 -11.53 1.76
N GLY A 19 -2.32 -11.47 0.46
CA GLY A 19 -2.07 -12.54 -0.50
C GLY A 19 -0.62 -12.62 -0.99
N ALA A 20 0.27 -11.72 -0.54
CA ALA A 20 1.67 -11.71 -0.93
C ALA A 20 2.48 -12.80 -0.20
N ASP A 21 3.52 -13.29 -0.86
CA ASP A 21 4.46 -14.23 -0.27
C ASP A 21 5.47 -13.49 0.62
N PHE A 22 5.19 -13.44 1.91
CA PHE A 22 6.10 -12.87 2.90
C PHE A 22 7.27 -13.83 3.25
N PRO A 23 8.49 -13.33 3.51
CA PRO A 23 8.86 -11.91 3.54
C PRO A 23 8.95 -11.32 2.13
N VAL A 24 8.33 -10.16 1.95
CA VAL A 24 8.36 -9.42 0.68
C VAL A 24 9.70 -8.72 0.61
N THR A 25 10.46 -8.98 -0.44
CA THR A 25 11.83 -8.45 -0.58
C THR A 25 11.94 -7.37 -1.64
N ASP A 26 10.93 -7.25 -2.51
CA ASP A 26 10.87 -6.27 -3.58
C ASP A 26 9.41 -5.88 -3.87
N GLN A 27 9.19 -4.70 -4.45
CA GLN A 27 7.86 -4.24 -4.89
C GLN A 27 7.21 -5.20 -5.88
N MET A 28 8.02 -5.84 -6.72
CA MET A 28 7.55 -6.79 -7.72
C MET A 28 6.92 -8.05 -7.10
N ASP A 29 7.28 -8.39 -5.86
CA ASP A 29 6.70 -9.53 -5.12
C ASP A 29 5.24 -9.25 -4.71
N LEU A 30 4.82 -7.98 -4.67
CA LEU A 30 3.44 -7.58 -4.36
C LEU A 30 2.52 -7.67 -5.58
N VAL A 31 3.06 -7.56 -6.80
CA VAL A 31 2.27 -7.55 -8.04
C VAL A 31 1.38 -8.78 -8.20
N PRO A 32 1.84 -10.02 -7.92
CA PRO A 32 1.01 -11.22 -7.99
C PRO A 32 -0.08 -11.30 -6.92
N ALA A 33 0.11 -10.66 -5.77
CA ALA A 33 -0.85 -10.63 -4.66
C ALA A 33 -2.06 -9.74 -4.97
N LEU A 34 -1.82 -8.69 -5.74
CA LEU A 34 -2.80 -7.68 -6.07
C LEU A 34 -3.93 -8.26 -6.96
N PRO A 35 -5.22 -8.01 -6.63
CA PRO A 35 -6.36 -8.62 -7.33
C PRO A 35 -6.47 -8.25 -8.81
N ASN A 36 -6.00 -7.06 -9.20
CA ASN A 36 -5.89 -6.62 -10.60
C ASN A 36 -4.44 -6.34 -11.00
N GLY A 37 -3.47 -6.93 -10.29
CA GLY A 37 -2.06 -6.63 -10.45
C GLY A 37 -1.77 -5.13 -10.28
N PRO A 38 -0.92 -4.53 -11.14
CA PRO A 38 -0.55 -3.10 -11.03
C PRO A 38 -1.72 -2.15 -11.33
N GLY A 39 -2.81 -2.65 -11.92
CA GLY A 39 -4.04 -1.89 -12.16
C GLY A 39 -5.02 -1.88 -10.97
N THR A 40 -4.67 -2.51 -9.85
CA THR A 40 -5.46 -2.43 -8.61
C THR A 40 -5.58 -0.98 -8.18
N ARG A 41 -6.78 -0.56 -7.79
CA ARG A 41 -7.07 0.82 -7.44
C ARG A 41 -7.53 0.89 -5.99
N PHE A 42 -6.98 1.85 -5.26
CA PHE A 42 -7.30 2.16 -3.88
C PHE A 42 -8.02 3.49 -3.86
N GLU A 43 -9.13 3.55 -3.15
CA GLU A 43 -9.98 4.75 -3.08
C GLU A 43 -10.57 4.88 -1.69
N ALA A 44 -10.47 6.06 -1.11
CA ALA A 44 -11.08 6.39 0.16
C ALA A 44 -11.40 7.89 0.19
N GLY A 45 -12.63 8.25 0.51
CA GLY A 45 -13.08 9.65 0.48
C GLY A 45 -12.78 10.35 -0.85
N ASP A 46 -11.88 11.34 -0.81
CA ASP A 46 -11.48 12.17 -1.95
C ASP A 46 -10.17 11.70 -2.64
N VAL A 47 -9.50 10.68 -2.11
CA VAL A 47 -8.22 10.17 -2.64
C VAL A 47 -8.43 8.90 -3.43
N SER A 48 -7.78 8.80 -4.58
CA SER A 48 -7.95 7.67 -5.50
C SER A 48 -6.68 7.50 -6.34
N PHE A 49 -6.03 6.36 -6.22
CA PHE A 49 -4.78 6.05 -6.93
C PHE A 49 -4.65 4.55 -7.20
N SER A 50 -3.86 4.22 -8.22
CA SER A 50 -3.52 2.85 -8.56
C SER A 50 -2.38 2.30 -7.70
N ALA A 51 -2.25 0.98 -7.65
CA ALA A 51 -1.13 0.30 -7.00
C ALA A 51 0.21 0.68 -7.63
N MET A 52 0.24 0.98 -8.93
CA MET A 52 1.42 1.50 -9.62
C MET A 52 1.78 2.92 -9.14
N GLU A 53 0.80 3.82 -9.02
CA GLU A 53 1.03 5.17 -8.49
C GLU A 53 1.49 5.11 -7.04
N LEU A 54 0.87 4.23 -6.23
CA LEU A 54 1.31 3.96 -4.88
C LEU A 54 2.76 3.47 -4.86
N ALA A 55 3.12 2.45 -5.63
CA ALA A 55 4.49 1.94 -5.69
C ALA A 55 5.51 3.03 -6.10
N ALA A 56 5.12 3.94 -7.01
CA ALA A 56 5.95 5.08 -7.39
C ALA A 56 6.07 6.15 -6.29
N THR A 57 4.99 6.42 -5.53
CA THR A 57 5.04 7.29 -4.35
C THR A 57 5.89 6.69 -3.23
N LEU A 58 5.82 5.37 -3.07
CA LEU A 58 6.61 4.62 -2.09
C LEU A 58 8.05 4.35 -2.55
N ASP A 59 8.40 4.69 -3.79
CA ASP A 59 9.75 4.50 -4.33
C ASP A 59 10.77 5.27 -3.49
N GLY A 60 11.65 4.54 -2.81
CA GLY A 60 12.63 5.10 -1.88
C GLY A 60 12.16 5.33 -0.44
N HIS A 61 10.87 5.10 -0.13
CA HIS A 61 10.35 5.06 1.24
C HIS A 61 10.33 3.65 1.82
N GLN A 62 10.30 2.61 0.96
CA GLN A 62 10.17 1.24 1.43
C GLN A 62 11.46 0.65 2.01
N GLU A 63 11.34 0.06 3.20
CA GLU A 63 12.42 -0.58 3.94
C GLU A 63 12.36 -2.11 3.83
N PHE A 64 12.43 -2.66 2.60
CA PHE A 64 12.49 -4.10 2.40
C PHE A 64 13.63 -4.77 3.20
N PRO A 65 13.44 -6.00 3.71
CA PRO A 65 12.24 -6.84 3.55
C PRO A 65 11.17 -6.58 4.61
N TYR A 66 9.90 -6.72 4.23
CA TYR A 66 8.79 -6.73 5.18
C TYR A 66 8.45 -8.16 5.56
N GLU A 67 8.42 -8.47 6.86
CA GLU A 67 8.12 -9.82 7.35
C GLU A 67 6.62 -10.09 7.39
N SER A 68 5.80 -9.04 7.45
CA SER A 68 4.35 -9.13 7.55
C SER A 68 3.63 -8.04 6.77
N VAL A 69 2.36 -8.32 6.43
CA VAL A 69 1.48 -7.34 5.78
C VAL A 69 1.28 -6.10 6.62
N ASP A 70 1.21 -6.26 7.96
CA ASP A 70 0.97 -5.14 8.86
C ASP A 70 2.15 -4.15 8.85
N GLU A 71 3.41 -4.64 8.77
CA GLU A 71 4.60 -3.77 8.63
C GLU A 71 4.63 -3.01 7.31
N LEU A 72 4.35 -3.69 6.20
CA LEU A 72 4.27 -3.06 4.89
C LEU A 72 3.19 -1.98 4.87
N VAL A 73 1.99 -2.30 5.36
CA VAL A 73 0.86 -1.37 5.39
C VAL A 73 1.16 -0.19 6.31
N ASP A 74 1.74 -0.40 7.49
CA ASP A 74 2.13 0.70 8.37
C ASP A 74 3.08 1.68 7.66
N ASP A 75 4.10 1.17 6.99
CA ASP A 75 5.07 2.02 6.29
C ASP A 75 4.46 2.75 5.09
N VAL A 76 3.58 2.07 4.33
CA VAL A 76 2.78 2.70 3.27
C VAL A 76 1.95 3.86 3.82
N MET A 77 1.27 3.67 4.95
CA MET A 77 0.44 4.70 5.56
C MET A 77 1.28 5.90 6.02
N VAL A 78 2.45 5.64 6.63
CA VAL A 78 3.39 6.70 7.05
C VAL A 78 3.90 7.50 5.84
N ALA A 79 4.24 6.84 4.74
CA ALA A 79 4.68 7.51 3.54
C ALA A 79 3.57 8.36 2.90
N LEU A 80 2.33 7.87 2.86
CA LEU A 80 1.18 8.63 2.36
C LEU A 80 0.90 9.89 3.22
N GLU A 81 1.00 9.78 4.54
CA GLU A 81 0.90 10.93 5.45
C GLU A 81 2.05 11.93 5.23
N ALA A 82 3.27 11.44 5.04
CA ALA A 82 4.46 12.28 4.80
C ALA A 82 4.37 13.06 3.48
N GLU A 83 3.83 12.43 2.44
CA GLU A 83 3.59 13.05 1.12
C GLU A 83 2.34 13.95 1.11
N GLY A 84 1.55 13.95 2.19
CA GLY A 84 0.33 14.74 2.32
C GLY A 84 -0.80 14.26 1.42
N LEU A 85 -0.83 12.95 1.12
CA LEU A 85 -1.89 12.31 0.35
C LEU A 85 -3.11 11.98 1.20
N ILE A 86 -2.97 11.86 2.52
CA ILE A 86 -4.06 11.57 3.48
C ILE A 86 -4.00 12.46 4.72
#